data_AF-A0A1Y4FB15-F1
#
_entry.id   AF-A0A1Y4FB15-F1
#
_cell.length_a   1.000
_cell.length_b   1.000
_cell.length_c   1.000
_cell.angle_alpha   90.00
_cell.angle_beta   90.00
_cell.angle_gamma   90.00
#
_symmetry.space_group_name_H-M   'P 1'
#
loop_
_entity.id
_entity.type
_entity.pdbx_description
1 polymer ?
#
loop_
_entity_poly.entity_id
_entity_poly.type
_entity_poly.pdbx_seq_one_letter_code
_entity_poly.pdbx_strand_id
1 'polypeptide(L)' 'MSKRTLKSLKKELKSYEEEGISLYLNGCPSTTKSIVKAHMIAEDGVYMRDYVGNGKGGIERLDFQFVKER' A
#
# COMPACT_ATOMS: atom_id res chain seq x y z
N MET A 1 13.87 -4.59 -3.12
CA MET A 1 13.09 -5.45 -2.18
C MET A 1 13.29 -6.94 -2.47
N SER A 2 13.30 -7.81 -1.45
CA SER A 2 13.36 -9.26 -1.65
C SER A 2 11.99 -9.87 -2.02
N LYS A 3 11.97 -10.95 -2.82
CA LYS A 3 10.74 -11.66 -3.22
C LYS A 3 9.87 -12.12 -2.05
N ARG A 4 10.47 -12.37 -0.87
CA ARG A 4 9.72 -12.73 0.35
C ARG A 4 8.91 -11.56 0.91
N THR A 5 9.46 -10.35 0.87
CA THR A 5 8.81 -9.12 1.34
C THR A 5 7.56 -8.80 0.51
N LEU A 6 7.63 -8.96 -0.82
CA LEU A 6 6.47 -8.76 -1.71
C LEU A 6 5.34 -9.77 -1.46
N LYS A 7 5.66 -11.03 -1.13
CA LYS A 7 4.64 -12.03 -0.77
C LYS A 7 3.94 -11.68 0.53
N SER A 8 4.69 -11.19 1.52
CA SER A 8 4.12 -10.74 2.80
C SER A 8 3.22 -9.52 2.61
N LEU A 9 3.71 -8.51 1.88
CA LEU A 9 2.93 -7.31 1.53
C LEU A 9 1.62 -7.66 0.82
N LYS A 10 1.68 -8.57 -0.15
CA LYS A 10 0.47 -9.04 -0.86
C LYS A 10 -0.55 -9.70 0.07
N LYS A 11 -0.09 -10.49 1.06
CA LYS A 11 -0.98 -11.17 2.01
C LYS A 11 -1.61 -10.17 2.97
N GLU A 12 -0.82 -9.23 3.46
CA GLU A 12 -1.26 -8.14 4.33
C GLU A 12 -2.33 -7.27 3.65
N LEU A 13 -2.06 -6.78 2.44
CA LEU A 13 -2.99 -5.92 1.71
C LEU A 13 -4.31 -6.60 1.35
N LYS A 14 -4.28 -7.91 1.09
CA LYS A 14 -5.51 -8.70 0.92
C LYS A 14 -6.36 -8.71 2.19
N SER A 15 -5.75 -8.89 3.36
CA SER A 15 -6.47 -8.86 4.63
C SER A 15 -7.19 -7.52 4.80
N TYR A 16 -6.53 -6.41 4.46
CA TYR A 16 -7.15 -5.09 4.53
C TYR A 16 -8.31 -4.92 3.53
N GLU A 17 -8.17 -5.39 2.28
CA GLU A 17 -9.28 -5.39 1.32
C GLU A 17 -10.46 -6.24 1.82
N GLU A 18 -10.20 -7.39 2.47
CA GLU A 18 -11.23 -8.28 3.05
C GLU A 18 -11.93 -7.64 4.26
N GLU A 19 -11.23 -6.83 5.05
CA GLU A 19 -11.79 -6.03 6.15
C GLU A 19 -12.54 -4.77 5.66
N GLY A 20 -12.56 -4.50 4.36
CA GLY A 20 -13.22 -3.34 3.77
C GLY A 20 -12.39 -2.06 3.83
N ILE A 21 -11.10 -2.15 4.16
CA ILE A 21 -10.17 -1.02 4.17
C ILE A 21 -9.77 -0.69 2.72
N SER A 22 -9.94 0.57 2.35
CA SER A 22 -9.66 1.03 0.99
C SER A 22 -8.15 1.16 0.75
N LEU A 23 -7.68 0.73 -0.41
CA LEU A 23 -6.28 0.85 -0.79
C LEU A 23 -6.08 1.92 -1.87
N TYR A 24 -5.12 2.81 -1.66
CA TYR A 24 -4.82 3.90 -2.58
C TYR A 24 -3.33 3.92 -2.93
N LEU A 25 -3.03 4.37 -4.15
CA LEU A 25 -1.69 4.53 -4.69
C LEU A 25 -1.59 5.92 -5.31
N ASN A 26 -0.73 6.77 -4.75
CA ASN A 26 -0.54 8.17 -5.14
C ASN A 26 -1.87 8.95 -5.20
N GLY A 27 -2.73 8.78 -4.20
CA GLY A 27 -4.04 9.44 -4.13
C GLY A 27 -5.15 8.85 -5.01
N CYS A 28 -4.85 7.81 -5.80
CA CYS A 28 -5.84 7.12 -6.64
C CYS A 28 -6.30 5.80 -6.00
N PRO A 29 -7.60 5.45 -6.05
CA PRO A 29 -8.07 4.13 -5.65
C PRO A 29 -7.31 3.03 -6.40
N SER A 30 -6.85 2.03 -5.67
CA SER A 30 -5.99 0.98 -6.22
C SER A 30 -6.32 -0.38 -5.64
N THR A 31 -5.63 -1.41 -6.13
CA THR A 31 -5.80 -2.78 -5.66
C THR A 31 -4.50 -3.30 -5.07
N THR A 32 -4.59 -4.35 -4.25
CA THR A 32 -3.41 -5.06 -3.74
C THR A 32 -2.40 -5.39 -4.85
N LYS A 33 -2.87 -5.88 -6.01
CA LYS A 33 -1.98 -6.26 -7.12
C LYS A 33 -1.22 -5.06 -7.68
N SER A 34 -1.89 -3.91 -7.83
CA SER A 34 -1.29 -2.69 -8.37
C SER A 34 -0.22 -2.13 -7.45
N ILE A 35 -0.50 -2.07 -6.14
CA ILE A 35 0.45 -1.55 -5.13
C ILE A 35 1.69 -2.45 -5.03
N VAL A 36 1.50 -3.77 -5.03
CA VAL A 36 2.61 -4.74 -5.02
C VAL A 36 3.46 -4.62 -6.28
N LYS A 37 2.82 -4.43 -7.46
CA LYS A 37 3.55 -4.21 -8.72
C LYS A 37 4.35 -2.91 -8.68
N ALA A 38 3.77 -1.83 -8.15
CA ALA A 38 4.44 -0.54 -7.99
C ALA A 38 5.70 -0.66 -7.10
N HIS A 39 5.60 -1.38 -5.97
CA HIS A 39 6.77 -1.66 -5.12
C HIS A 39 7.83 -2.55 -5.79
N MET A 40 7.43 -3.40 -6.74
CA MET A 40 8.35 -4.29 -7.44
C MET A 40 9.18 -3.56 -8.50
N ILE A 41 8.62 -2.53 -9.14
CA ILE A 41 9.26 -1.79 -10.23
C ILE A 41 9.88 -0.46 -9.79
N ALA A 42 9.74 -0.07 -8.52
CA ALA A 42 10.36 1.14 -7.99
C ALA A 42 11.89 0.96 -7.95
N GLU A 43 12.61 1.76 -8.73
CA GLU A 43 14.08 1.73 -8.83
C GLU A 43 14.73 2.85 -8.00
N ASP A 44 14.29 4.11 -8.17
CA ASP A 44 14.87 5.30 -7.52
C ASP A 44 14.03 5.85 -6.37
N GLY A 45 13.44 4.97 -5.57
CA GLY A 45 12.66 5.40 -4.41
C GLY A 45 11.84 4.31 -3.76
N VAL A 46 11.08 4.73 -2.76
CA VAL A 46 10.25 3.85 -1.93
C VAL A 46 8.83 4.35 -1.90
N TYR A 47 7.89 3.45 -1.69
CA TYR A 47 6.52 3.82 -1.36
C TYR A 47 6.38 3.87 0.16
N MET A 48 6.01 5.03 0.70
CA MET A 48 5.60 5.19 2.08
C MET A 48 4.09 4.94 2.20
N ARG A 49 3.65 4.47 3.36
CA ARG A 49 2.26 4.11 3.64
C ARG A 49 1.69 5.00 4.74
N ASP A 50 0.59 5.68 4.45
CA ASP A 50 -0.19 6.44 5.40
C ASP A 50 -1.46 5.67 5.83
N TYR A 51 -1.79 5.78 7.12
CA TYR A 51 -3.00 5.23 7.71
C TYR A 51 -4.03 6.34 7.88
N VAL A 52 -5.11 6.28 7.10
CA VAL A 52 -6.20 7.25 7.16
C VAL A 52 -7.27 6.70 8.10
N GLY A 53 -7.54 7.43 9.19
CA GLY A 53 -8.53 7.04 10.18
C GLY A 53 -9.97 7.33 9.74
N ASN A 54 -10.91 6.48 10.17
CA ASN A 54 -12.35 6.63 9.95
C ASN A 54 -13.04 7.59 10.94
N GLY A 55 -12.27 8.37 11.72
CA GLY A 55 -12.78 9.26 12.77
C GLY A 55 -13.31 8.56 14.04
N LYS A 56 -13.40 7.23 14.07
CA LYS A 56 -13.86 6.40 15.21
C LYS A 56 -12.73 5.60 15.86
N GLY A 57 -11.48 5.93 15.54
CA GLY A 57 -10.29 5.21 16.02
C GLY A 57 -9.93 3.96 15.21
N GLY A 58 -10.64 3.67 14.12
CA GLY A 58 -10.29 2.61 13.17
C GLY A 58 -9.62 3.17 11.91
N ILE A 59 -9.02 2.30 11.12
CA ILE A 59 -8.45 2.63 9.81
C ILE A 59 -9.55 2.52 8.75
N GLU A 60 -9.69 3.53 7.90
CA GLU A 60 -10.58 3.52 6.73
C GLU A 60 -9.82 3.17 5.45
N ARG A 61 -8.59 3.67 5.34
CA ARG A 61 -7.81 3.61 4.11
C ARG A 61 -6.31 3.54 4.39
N LEU A 62 -5.61 2.85 3.50
CA LEU A 62 -4.17 2.92 3.34
C LEU A 62 -3.83 3.69 2.07
N ASP A 63 -3.00 4.73 2.17
CA ASP A 63 -2.52 5.50 1.02
C ASP A 63 -1.01 5.25 0.83
N PHE A 64 -0.62 4.81 -0.36
CA PHE A 64 0.78 4.58 -0.69
C PHE A 64 1.30 5.72 -1.56
N GLN A 65 2.25 6.51 -1.05
CA GLN A 65 2.90 7.58 -1.80
C GLN A 65 4.32 7.23 -2.19
N PHE A 66 4.64 7.46 -3.46
CA PHE A 66 6.01 7.34 -3.94
C PHE A 66 6.88 8.49 -3.44
N VAL A 67 8.02 8.13 -2.85
CA VAL A 67 9.01 9.05 -2.29
C VAL A 67 10.33 8.73 -2.95
N LYS A 68 10.89 9.73 -3.63
CA LYS A 68 12.15 9.59 -4.34
C LYS A 68 13.30 9.61 -3.34
N GLU A 69 14.20 8.63 -3.39
CA GLU A 69 15.49 8.73 -2.70
C GLU A 69 16.37 9.72 -3.47
N ARG A 70 17.04 10.61 -2.74
CA ARG A 70 17.70 11.80 -3.29
C ARG A 70 19.19 11.59 -3.45
#